data_AF-A0A6J7DFV8-F1
#
_entry.id   AF-A0A6J7DFV8-F1
#
_cell.length_a   1.000
_cell.length_b   1.000
_cell.length_c   1.000
_cell.angle_alpha   90.00
_cell.angle_beta   90.00
_cell.angle_gamma   90.00
#
_symmetry.space_group_name_H-M   'P 1'
#
loop_
_entity.id
_entity.type
_entity.pdbx_description
1 polymer ?
#
loop_
_entity_poly.entity_id
_entity_poly.type
_entity_poly.pdbx_seq_one_letter_code
_entity_poly.pdbx_strand_id
1 'polypeptide(L)'
;MAIIALGTGVYIGARLGPGPRDGLMTGSVKKFGKPVWIVRTVLEGGATLIGLAFGGPVGLGTLLFVVGIGPMVQVSMRAFGLVDKGGK
;
A
#
# COMPACT_ATOMS: atom_id res chain seq x y z
N MET A 1 2.82 3.62 11.09
CA MET A 1 2.55 2.61 10.04
C MET A 1 1.34 1.74 10.38
N ALA A 2 1.28 1.15 11.58
CA ALA A 2 0.14 0.34 12.03
C ALA A 2 -1.22 1.07 11.92
N ILE A 3 -1.32 2.32 12.39
CA ILE A 3 -2.56 3.12 12.30
C ILE A 3 -2.98 3.32 10.84
N ILE A 4 -2.02 3.65 9.96
CA ILE A 4 -2.29 3.85 8.52
C ILE A 4 -2.81 2.54 7.91
N ALA A 5 -2.16 1.42 8.19
CA ALA A 5 -2.56 0.12 7.67
C ALA A 5 -3.96 -0.27 8.16
N LEU A 6 -4.24 -0.13 9.46
CA LEU A 6 -5.57 -0.39 10.04
C LEU A 6 -6.63 0.50 9.40
N GLY A 7 -6.37 1.81 9.29
CA GLY A 7 -7.25 2.74 8.61
C GLY A 7 -7.53 2.32 7.17
N THR A 8 -6.51 1.90 6.41
CA THR A 8 -6.67 1.38 5.05
C THR A 8 -7.59 0.16 5.00
N GLY A 9 -7.45 -0.77 5.93
CA GLY A 9 -8.33 -1.94 6.03
C GLY A 9 -9.77 -1.55 6.37
N VAL A 10 -9.97 -0.67 7.35
CA VAL A 10 -11.30 -0.20 7.78
C VAL A 10 -12.01 0.52 6.63
N TYR A 11 -11.37 1.51 6.01
CA TYR A 11 -12.06 2.34 5.02
C TYR A 11 -12.29 1.58 3.70
N ILE A 12 -11.34 0.76 3.23
CA ILE A 12 -11.57 -0.10 2.05
C ILE A 12 -12.65 -1.13 2.39
N GLY A 13 -12.63 -1.66 3.61
CA GLY A 13 -13.62 -2.58 4.15
C GLY A 13 -15.05 -2.03 4.13
N ALA A 14 -15.20 -0.72 4.33
CA ALA A 14 -16.48 -0.03 4.26
C ALA A 14 -17.09 0.04 2.84
N ARG A 15 -16.36 -0.38 1.79
CA ARG A 15 -16.82 -0.43 0.39
C ARG A 15 -17.32 0.91 -0.18
N LEU A 16 -16.86 2.03 0.38
CA LEU A 16 -17.17 3.39 -0.10
C LEU A 16 -16.36 3.80 -1.35
N GLY A 17 -15.58 2.87 -1.91
CA GLY A 17 -14.67 3.11 -3.01
C GLY A 17 -13.25 3.46 -2.53
N PRO A 18 -12.20 2.95 -3.21
CA PRO A 18 -10.83 3.30 -2.88
C PRO A 18 -10.50 4.73 -3.33
N GLY A 19 -9.80 5.51 -2.49
CA GLY A 19 -9.26 6.81 -2.89
C GLY A 19 -8.20 6.70 -3.99
N PRO A 20 -7.79 7.78 -4.68
CA PRO A 20 -6.97 7.72 -5.89
C PRO A 20 -5.69 6.87 -5.77
N ARG A 21 -4.93 7.05 -4.69
CA ARG A 21 -3.71 6.26 -4.39
C ARG A 21 -4.01 4.78 -4.22
N ASP A 22 -5.03 4.46 -3.44
CA ASP A 22 -5.41 3.09 -3.15
C ASP A 22 -6.18 2.45 -4.32
N GLY A 23 -6.75 3.27 -5.21
CA GLY A 23 -7.31 2.88 -6.49
C GLY A 23 -6.22 2.41 -7.45
N LEU A 24 -5.06 3.09 -7.49
CA LEU A 24 -3.88 2.60 -8.19
C LEU A 24 -3.42 1.24 -7.64
N MET A 25 -3.44 1.08 -6.33
CA MET A 25 -3.08 -0.18 -5.67
C MET A 25 -4.08 -1.30 -6.01
N THR A 26 -5.35 -1.13 -5.65
CA THR A 26 -6.42 -2.13 -5.86
C THR A 26 -6.65 -2.44 -7.34
N GLY A 27 -6.58 -1.43 -8.22
CA GLY A 27 -6.64 -1.60 -9.67
C GLY A 27 -5.44 -2.37 -10.23
N SER A 28 -4.22 -2.10 -9.74
CA SER A 28 -3.01 -2.85 -10.15
C SER A 28 -3.05 -4.29 -9.65
N VAL A 29 -3.52 -4.53 -8.42
CA VAL A 29 -3.74 -5.88 -7.89
C VAL A 29 -4.75 -6.63 -8.76
N LYS A 30 -5.87 -6.01 -9.10
CA LYS A 30 -6.90 -6.59 -9.98
C LYS A 30 -6.38 -6.88 -11.40
N LYS A 31 -5.55 -5.99 -11.96
CA LYS A 31 -5.02 -6.11 -13.33
C LYS A 31 -3.89 -7.12 -13.45
N PHE A 32 -2.97 -7.14 -12.48
CA PHE A 32 -1.74 -7.94 -12.55
C PHE A 32 -1.77 -9.20 -11.68
N GLY A 33 -2.78 -9.36 -10.82
CA GLY A 33 -2.90 -10.50 -9.90
C GLY A 33 -1.74 -10.63 -8.93
N LYS A 34 -1.03 -9.52 -8.65
CA LYS A 34 0.11 -9.49 -7.72
C LYS A 34 -0.36 -9.18 -6.30
N PRO A 35 0.36 -9.65 -5.27
CA PRO A 35 0.01 -9.38 -3.89
C PRO A 35 -0.03 -7.88 -3.56
N VAL A 36 -0.97 -7.47 -2.71
CA VAL A 36 -1.11 -6.09 -2.21
C VAL A 36 0.22 -5.53 -1.68
N TRP A 37 0.99 -6.33 -0.93
CA TRP A 37 2.25 -5.86 -0.35
C TRP A 37 3.26 -5.43 -1.42
N ILE A 38 3.38 -6.17 -2.53
CA ILE A 38 4.30 -5.85 -3.63
C ILE A 38 3.86 -4.57 -4.30
N VAL A 39 2.59 -4.50 -4.70
CA VAL A 39 2.05 -3.34 -5.41
C VAL A 39 2.20 -2.08 -4.56
N ARG A 40 1.90 -2.16 -3.26
CA ARG A 40 2.01 -1.04 -2.34
C ARG A 40 3.46 -0.59 -2.17
N THR A 41 4.39 -1.51 -1.95
CA THR A 41 5.82 -1.16 -1.81
C THR A 41 6.37 -0.55 -3.10
N VAL A 42 5.97 -1.03 -4.28
CA VAL A 42 6.41 -0.46 -5.56
C VAL A 42 5.84 0.95 -5.78
N LEU A 43 4.57 1.19 -5.45
CA LEU A 43 3.98 2.52 -5.59
C LEU A 43 4.66 3.55 -4.68
N GLU A 44 4.87 3.22 -3.42
CA GLU A 44 5.53 4.13 -2.46
C GLU A 44 7.02 4.29 -2.77
N GLY A 45 7.68 3.20 -3.17
CA GLY A 45 9.08 3.23 -3.60
C GLY A 45 9.26 4.08 -4.85
N GLY A 46 8.41 3.91 -5.86
CA GLY A 46 8.41 4.72 -7.07
C GLY A 46 8.18 6.20 -6.77
N ALA A 47 7.17 6.53 -5.96
CA ALA A 47 6.91 7.91 -5.54
C ALA A 47 8.11 8.52 -4.78
N THR A 48 8.74 7.74 -3.89
CA THR A 48 9.93 8.17 -3.14
C THR A 48 11.12 8.39 -4.07
N LEU A 49 11.35 7.52 -5.03
CA LEU A 49 12.44 7.66 -6.02
C LEU A 49 12.24 8.89 -6.91
N ILE A 50 11.02 9.15 -7.36
CA ILE A 50 10.69 10.37 -8.12
C ILE A 50 10.93 11.62 -7.26
N GLY A 51 10.48 11.61 -6.01
CA GLY A 51 10.73 12.69 -5.06
C GLY A 51 12.23 12.94 -4.85
N LEU A 52 13.01 11.87 -4.66
CA LEU A 52 14.47 11.94 -4.52
C LEU A 52 15.14 12.52 -5.77
N ALA A 53 14.72 12.08 -6.96
CA ALA A 53 15.24 12.60 -8.23
C ALA A 53 15.00 14.10 -8.40
N PHE A 54 13.94 14.64 -7.80
CA PHE A 54 13.61 16.07 -7.80
C PHE A 54 14.26 16.83 -6.63
N GLY A 55 15.20 16.21 -5.90
CA GLY A 55 15.90 16.83 -4.76
C GLY A 55 15.16 16.73 -3.43
N GLY A 56 14.11 15.91 -3.34
CA GLY A 56 13.36 15.67 -2.11
C GLY A 56 14.17 14.93 -1.04
N PRO A 57 14.03 15.28 0.25
CA PRO A 57 14.77 14.64 1.32
C PRO A 57 14.28 13.20 1.55
N VAL A 58 15.20 12.24 1.57
CA VAL A 58 14.93 10.85 1.96
C VAL A 58 15.68 10.55 3.25
N GLY A 59 14.93 10.26 4.32
CA GLY A 59 15.48 9.88 5.60
C GLY A 59 15.26 8.39 5.92
N LEU A 60 15.82 7.96 7.06
CA LEU A 60 15.62 6.61 7.59
C LEU A 60 14.13 6.27 7.77
N GLY A 61 13.33 7.24 8.23
CA GLY A 61 11.88 7.07 8.37
C GLY A 61 11.17 6.79 7.04
N THR A 62 11.61 7.42 5.95
CA THR A 62 11.06 7.20 4.61
C THR A 62 11.39 5.80 4.10
N LEU A 63 12.63 5.35 4.28
CA LEU A 63 13.05 4.00 3.89
C LEU A 63 12.29 2.92 4.66
N LEU A 64 12.20 3.06 5.98
CA LEU A 64 11.38 2.18 6.83
C LEU A 64 9.92 2.21 6.40
N PHE A 65 9.41 3.38 5.99
CA PHE A 65 8.04 3.53 5.54
C PHE A 65 7.78 2.74 4.25
N VAL A 66 8.62 2.93 3.22
CA VAL A 66 8.46 2.27 1.91
C VAL A 66 8.50 0.75 2.03
N VAL A 67 9.43 0.22 2.82
CA VAL A 67 9.59 -1.23 3.00
C VAL A 67 8.48 -1.81 3.89
N GLY A 68 8.10 -1.11 4.95
CA GLY A 68 7.16 -1.63 5.94
C GLY A 68 5.68 -1.50 5.57
N ILE A 69 5.30 -0.50 4.76
CA ILE A 69 3.87 -0.15 4.61
C ILE A 69 3.11 -1.19 3.80
N GLY A 70 3.74 -1.79 2.79
CA GLY A 70 3.11 -2.83 1.96
C GLY A 70 2.68 -4.06 2.77
N PRO A 71 3.59 -4.71 3.50
CA PRO A 71 3.25 -5.85 4.36
C PRO A 71 2.20 -5.49 5.42
N MET A 72 2.33 -4.33 6.08
CA MET A 72 1.37 -3.89 7.10
C MET A 72 -0.04 -3.70 6.52
N VAL A 73 -0.17 -3.06 5.36
CA VAL A 73 -1.46 -2.88 4.68
C VAL A 73 -2.05 -4.22 4.26
N GLN A 74 -1.25 -5.15 3.75
CA GLN A 74 -1.74 -6.48 3.42
C GLN A 74 -2.28 -7.24 4.62
N VAL A 75 -1.59 -7.19 5.77
CA VAL A 75 -2.07 -7.81 7.02
C VAL A 75 -3.41 -7.21 7.43
N SER A 76 -3.52 -5.88 7.38
CA SER A 76 -4.79 -5.19 7.69
C SER A 76 -5.90 -5.61 6.74
N MET A 77 -5.67 -5.57 5.43
CA MET A 77 -6.68 -5.96 4.44
C MET A 77 -7.11 -7.43 4.58
N ARG A 78 -6.19 -8.33 4.96
CA ARG A 78 -6.53 -9.72 5.32
C ARG A 78 -7.40 -9.79 6.57
N ALA A 79 -7.11 -9.00 7.60
CA ALA A 79 -7.91 -8.97 8.82
C ALA A 79 -9.37 -8.55 8.56
N PHE A 80 -9.61 -7.70 7.56
CA PHE A 80 -10.95 -7.31 7.11
C PHE A 80 -11.53 -8.21 5.99
N GLY A 81 -10.89 -9.34 5.67
CA GLY A 81 -11.38 -10.29 4.66
C GLY A 81 -11.39 -9.75 3.23
N LEU A 82 -10.58 -8.73 2.94
CA LEU A 82 -10.55 -8.07 1.62
C LEU A 82 -9.59 -8.74 0.64
N VAL A 83 -8.73 -9.62 1.13
CA VAL A 83 -7.60 -10.17 0.40
C VAL A 83 -7.38 -11.62 0.83
N ASP A 84 -7.10 -12.50 -0.12
CA ASP A 84 -6.92 -13.93 0.12
C ASP A 84 -5.57 -14.29 0.81
N LYS A 85 -5.37 -15.59 1.09
CA LYS A 85 -4.10 -16.13 1.64
C LYS A 85 -2.88 -15.83 0.75
N GLY A 86 -3.07 -15.61 -0.55
CA GLY A 86 -2.05 -15.22 -1.52
C GLY A 86 -1.78 -13.71 -1.57
N GLY A 87 -2.61 -12.90 -0.91
CA GLY A 87 -2.48 -11.44 -0.99
C GLY A 87 -3.23 -10.82 -2.17
N LYS A 88 -4.13 -11.57 -2.83
CA LYS A 88 -4.90 -11.17 -4.01
C LYS A 88 -6.35 -10.84 -3.69
#